data_AF-A0A3D2TJT7-F1
#
_entry.id   AF-A0A3D2TJT7-F1
#
_cell.length_a   1.000
_cell.length_b   1.000
_cell.length_c   1.000
_cell.angle_alpha   90.00
_cell.angle_beta   90.00
_cell.angle_gamma   90.00
#
_symmetry.space_group_name_H-M   'P 1'
#
loop_
_entity.id
_entity.type
_entity.pdbx_description
1 polymer ?
#
loop_
_entity_poly.entity_id
_entity_poly.type
_entity_poly.pdbx_seq_one_letter_code
_entity_poly.pdbx_strand_id
1 'polypeptide(L)'
;LLRAMGAELVLTPAAGGMKAAIEKAGELSQQDNAWMPQQFENPANPSIHEATTGPEIWEDSGQDIDAIVAGVGTGGTITGASRFLKQQNANFKAIAVEPADSPVIGGGDPGPHKIQGIGAGFIPKNLDTTIVDDIVTVSNEEAFVWARRLAKEEGIMAGISSGANMCAAAKIAAKPEFAGKRIVTVMCSLGERYLSTPLFEGLTG
;
A
#
# COMPACT_ATOMS: atom_id res chain seq x y z
N LEU A 1 1.38 -21.70 -2.20
CA LEU A 1 2.43 -21.05 -1.40
C LEU A 1 2.24 -21.25 0.11
N LEU A 2 1.23 -20.66 0.75
CA LEU A 2 1.05 -20.73 2.22
C LEU A 2 1.04 -22.16 2.78
N ARG A 3 0.23 -23.07 2.21
CA ARG A 3 0.24 -24.49 2.61
C ARG A 3 1.59 -25.18 2.42
N ALA A 4 2.36 -24.78 1.41
CA ALA A 4 3.69 -25.33 1.17
C ALA A 4 4.71 -24.87 2.24
N MET A 5 4.44 -23.74 2.91
CA MET A 5 5.19 -23.28 4.08
C MET A 5 4.63 -23.86 5.40
N GLY A 6 3.70 -24.82 5.33
CA GLY A 6 3.12 -25.47 6.52
C GLY A 6 1.96 -24.71 7.17
N ALA A 7 1.46 -23.62 6.57
CA ALA A 7 0.33 -22.89 7.14
C ALA A 7 -0.99 -23.65 6.96
N GLU A 8 -1.76 -23.75 8.04
CA GLU A 8 -3.16 -24.17 7.98
C GLU A 8 -4.03 -23.02 7.43
N LEU A 9 -4.93 -23.34 6.51
CA LEU A 9 -5.81 -22.35 5.88
C LEU A 9 -7.25 -22.60 6.26
N VAL A 10 -7.82 -21.66 7.01
CA VAL A 10 -9.26 -21.57 7.27
C VAL A 10 -9.87 -20.61 6.26
N LEU A 11 -10.73 -21.12 5.38
CA LEU A 11 -11.42 -20.30 4.38
C LEU A 11 -12.71 -19.73 4.99
N THR A 12 -12.93 -18.43 4.80
CA THR A 12 -14.16 -17.74 5.19
C THR A 12 -15.04 -17.46 3.96
N PRO A 13 -16.36 -17.21 4.13
CA PRO A 13 -17.24 -16.88 3.01
C PRO A 13 -16.79 -15.62 2.26
N ALA A 14 -16.71 -15.71 0.93
CA ALA A 14 -16.23 -14.62 0.07
C ALA A 14 -17.05 -13.33 0.21
N ALA A 15 -18.37 -13.45 0.40
CA ALA A 15 -19.28 -12.31 0.55
C ALA A 15 -18.95 -11.42 1.77
N GLY A 16 -18.29 -11.97 2.79
CA GLY A 16 -17.89 -11.24 4.00
C GLY A 16 -16.54 -10.52 3.89
N GLY A 17 -15.79 -10.72 2.80
CA GLY A 17 -14.51 -10.06 2.53
C GLY A 17 -13.51 -10.14 3.69
N MET A 18 -12.74 -9.07 3.88
CA MET A 18 -11.75 -8.95 4.96
C MET A 18 -12.41 -8.97 6.35
N LYS A 19 -13.61 -8.41 6.50
CA LYS A 19 -14.32 -8.34 7.78
C LYS A 19 -14.59 -9.74 8.34
N ALA A 20 -15.11 -10.66 7.52
CA ALA A 20 -15.34 -12.03 7.96
C ALA A 20 -14.04 -12.78 8.29
N ALA A 21 -12.94 -12.50 7.58
CA ALA A 21 -11.64 -13.07 7.90
C ALA A 21 -11.10 -12.57 9.25
N ILE A 22 -11.29 -11.28 9.56
CA ILE A 22 -10.92 -10.68 10.85
C ILE A 22 -11.76 -11.28 11.99
N GLU A 23 -13.08 -11.38 11.81
CA GLU A 23 -13.98 -12.00 12.81
C GLU A 23 -13.56 -13.45 13.09
N LYS A 24 -13.31 -14.24 12.03
CA LYS A 24 -12.84 -15.63 12.20
C LYS A 24 -11.47 -15.73 12.87
N ALA A 25 -10.53 -14.85 12.52
CA ALA A 25 -9.23 -14.79 13.19
C ALA A 25 -9.38 -14.41 14.67
N GLY A 26 -10.32 -13.52 15.00
CA GLY A 26 -10.69 -13.16 16.36
C GLY A 26 -11.20 -14.35 17.17
N GLU A 27 -12.10 -15.16 16.60
CA GLU A 27 -12.56 -16.42 17.23
C GLU A 27 -11.40 -17.39 17.49
N LEU A 28 -10.54 -17.61 16.49
CA LEU A 28 -9.40 -18.52 16.61
C LEU A 28 -8.38 -18.02 17.66
N SER A 29 -8.26 -16.70 17.82
CA SER A 29 -7.36 -16.11 18.82
C SER A 29 -7.79 -16.35 20.28
N GLN A 30 -9.03 -16.82 20.51
CA GLN A 30 -9.52 -17.17 21.85
C GLN A 30 -9.10 -18.58 22.30
N GLN A 31 -8.44 -19.36 21.43
CA GLN A 31 -7.97 -20.70 21.77
C GLN A 31 -6.71 -20.64 22.64
N ASP A 32 -6.49 -21.68 23.45
CA ASP A 32 -5.28 -21.80 24.26
C ASP A 32 -4.03 -21.80 23.37
N ASN A 33 -3.01 -21.06 23.80
CA ASN A 33 -1.75 -20.83 23.06
C ASN A 33 -1.91 -20.16 21.69
N ALA A 34 -3.03 -19.47 21.43
CA ALA A 34 -3.18 -18.63 20.25
C ALA A 34 -2.62 -17.21 20.48
N TRP A 35 -2.00 -16.64 19.45
CA TRP A 35 -1.58 -15.24 19.42
C TRP A 35 -1.92 -14.61 18.07
N MET A 36 -2.53 -13.42 18.09
CA MET A 36 -2.94 -12.72 16.88
C MET A 36 -2.06 -11.47 16.65
N PRO A 37 -1.33 -11.37 15.52
CA PRO A 37 -0.42 -10.25 15.27
C PRO A 37 -1.08 -8.88 15.05
N GLN A 38 -2.36 -8.85 14.68
CA GLN A 38 -3.17 -7.62 14.52
C GLN A 38 -2.54 -6.52 13.63
N GLN A 39 -2.20 -6.84 12.38
CA GLN A 39 -1.44 -5.94 11.49
C GLN A 39 -2.04 -4.54 11.23
N PHE A 40 -3.35 -4.33 11.46
CA PHE A 40 -4.01 -3.04 11.27
C PHE A 40 -3.91 -2.09 12.48
N GLU A 41 -3.47 -2.58 13.64
CA GLU A 41 -3.39 -1.81 14.89
C GLU A 41 -2.12 -2.04 15.70
N ASN A 42 -1.33 -3.07 15.38
CA ASN A 42 -0.09 -3.34 16.09
C ASN A 42 0.97 -2.27 15.74
N PRO A 43 1.45 -1.49 16.73
CA PRO A 43 2.39 -0.39 16.49
C PRO A 43 3.76 -0.86 15.99
N ALA A 44 4.10 -2.14 16.13
CA ALA A 44 5.32 -2.69 15.54
C ALA A 44 5.35 -2.57 14.00
N ASN A 45 4.17 -2.53 13.35
CA ASN A 45 4.06 -2.37 11.90
C ASN A 45 4.58 -0.99 11.42
N PRO A 46 4.04 0.16 11.84
CA PRO A 46 4.65 1.44 11.48
C PRO A 46 6.06 1.60 12.07
N SER A 47 6.34 1.05 13.27
CA SER A 47 7.66 1.22 13.91
C SER A 47 8.81 0.63 13.09
N ILE A 48 8.60 -0.51 12.41
CA ILE A 48 9.68 -1.06 11.57
C ILE A 48 9.98 -0.16 10.37
N HIS A 49 8.96 0.45 9.77
CA HIS A 49 9.14 1.38 8.66
C HIS A 49 9.78 2.70 9.09
N GLU A 50 9.55 3.14 10.33
CA GLU A 50 10.25 4.29 10.92
C GLU A 50 11.72 3.97 11.23
N ALA A 51 12.01 2.75 11.67
CA ALA A 51 13.35 2.31 12.02
C ALA A 51 14.21 1.87 10.82
N THR A 52 13.61 1.48 9.69
CA THR A 52 14.34 0.95 8.52
C THR A 52 13.96 1.65 7.22
N THR A 53 12.71 1.53 6.78
CA THR A 53 12.29 2.03 5.45
C THR A 53 12.50 3.54 5.27
N GLY A 54 12.18 4.35 6.28
CA GLY A 54 12.45 5.79 6.27
C GLY A 54 13.95 6.12 6.19
N PRO A 55 14.78 5.59 7.10
CA PRO A 55 16.24 5.73 7.04
C PRO A 55 16.86 5.30 5.71
N GLU A 56 16.48 4.14 5.18
CA GLU A 56 16.98 3.63 3.89
C GLU A 56 16.67 4.62 2.76
N ILE A 57 15.42 5.11 2.67
CA ILE A 57 15.04 6.12 1.67
C ILE A 57 15.89 7.39 1.82
N TRP A 58 16.12 7.85 3.05
CA TRP A 58 16.87 9.07 3.31
C TRP A 58 18.34 8.95 2.92
N GLU A 59 18.98 7.84 3.28
CA GLU A 59 20.37 7.57 2.96
C GLU A 59 20.56 7.39 1.45
N ASP A 60 19.74 6.55 0.82
CA ASP A 60 19.86 6.23 -0.61
C ASP A 60 19.47 7.40 -1.52
N SER A 61 18.64 8.33 -1.05
CA SER A 61 18.34 9.57 -1.77
C SER A 61 19.43 10.63 -1.64
N GLY A 62 20.57 10.31 -1.01
CA GLY A 62 21.61 11.29 -0.72
C GLY A 62 21.12 12.43 0.17
N GLN A 63 20.16 12.14 1.07
CA GLN A 63 19.54 13.10 1.99
C GLN A 63 18.77 14.22 1.29
N ASP A 64 18.38 13.98 0.03
CA ASP A 64 17.66 14.93 -0.81
C ASP A 64 16.40 14.25 -1.36
N ILE A 65 15.30 14.38 -0.62
CA ILE A 65 13.99 13.80 -0.95
C ILE A 65 12.86 14.72 -0.46
N ASP A 66 11.85 14.91 -1.31
CA ASP A 66 10.77 15.87 -1.07
C ASP A 66 9.44 15.21 -0.71
N ALA A 67 9.17 14.01 -1.24
CA ALA A 67 7.90 13.35 -0.98
C ALA A 67 7.96 11.83 -1.10
N ILE A 68 7.08 11.17 -0.35
CA ILE A 68 6.71 9.77 -0.55
C ILE A 68 5.27 9.68 -1.04
N VAL A 69 5.05 8.85 -2.06
CA VAL A 69 3.73 8.44 -2.54
C VAL A 69 3.55 6.97 -2.24
N ALA A 70 2.60 6.63 -1.37
CA ALA A 70 2.41 5.25 -0.92
C ALA A 70 0.94 4.89 -0.69
N GLY A 71 0.55 3.75 -1.26
CA GLY A 71 -0.77 3.18 -1.10
C GLY A 71 -1.01 2.61 0.28
N VAL A 72 -2.23 2.80 0.77
CA VAL A 72 -2.59 2.51 2.15
C VAL A 72 -3.38 1.20 2.25
N GLY A 73 -2.70 0.16 2.71
CA GLY A 73 -3.32 -1.07 3.21
C GLY A 73 -3.50 -1.00 4.72
N THR A 74 -2.45 -1.34 5.47
CA THR A 74 -2.43 -1.22 6.93
C THR A 74 -2.08 0.18 7.43
N GLY A 75 -1.55 1.05 6.57
CA GLY A 75 -1.04 2.38 6.95
C GLY A 75 0.38 2.39 7.51
N GLY A 76 0.98 1.22 7.78
CA GLY A 76 2.30 1.12 8.41
C GLY A 76 3.43 1.80 7.63
N THR A 77 3.52 1.53 6.33
CA THR A 77 4.60 2.05 5.48
C THR A 77 4.62 3.56 5.40
N ILE A 78 3.50 4.18 5.01
CA ILE A 78 3.43 5.64 4.91
C ILE A 78 3.59 6.30 6.29
N THR A 79 3.04 5.70 7.34
CA THR A 79 3.14 6.22 8.71
C THR A 79 4.58 6.22 9.21
N GLY A 80 5.22 5.05 9.22
CA GLY A 80 6.56 4.90 9.75
C GLY A 80 7.60 5.68 8.96
N ALA A 81 7.63 5.49 7.63
CA ALA A 81 8.62 6.16 6.79
C ALA A 81 8.48 7.69 6.86
N SER A 82 7.25 8.21 6.84
CA SER A 82 7.04 9.67 6.87
C SER A 82 7.31 10.28 8.25
N ARG A 83 7.09 9.55 9.36
CA ARG A 83 7.49 10.02 10.70
C ARG A 83 8.98 10.29 10.76
N PHE A 84 9.79 9.34 10.28
CA PHE A 84 11.24 9.53 10.18
C PHE A 84 11.59 10.67 9.21
N LEU A 85 11.09 10.64 7.98
CA LEU A 85 11.48 11.59 6.93
C LEU A 85 11.07 13.03 7.26
N LYS A 86 9.94 13.26 7.92
CA LYS A 86 9.53 14.61 8.37
C LYS A 86 10.39 15.15 9.53
N GLN A 87 11.02 14.29 10.32
CA GLN A 87 12.02 14.72 11.31
C GLN A 87 13.31 15.21 10.63
N GLN A 88 13.68 14.62 9.49
CA GLN A 88 14.86 15.02 8.71
C GLN A 88 14.60 16.24 7.83
N ASN A 89 13.41 16.33 7.24
CA ASN A 89 12.98 17.42 6.38
C ASN A 89 11.54 17.84 6.73
N ALA A 90 11.38 18.97 7.44
CA ALA A 90 10.06 19.46 7.84
C ALA A 90 9.14 19.84 6.67
N ASN A 91 9.69 20.05 5.47
CA ASN A 91 8.92 20.33 4.25
C ASN A 91 8.51 19.06 3.49
N PHE A 92 8.97 17.88 3.92
CA PHE A 92 8.68 16.60 3.29
C PHE A 92 7.18 16.31 3.25
N LYS A 93 6.70 15.79 2.11
CA LYS A 93 5.28 15.52 1.84
C LYS A 93 4.97 14.03 1.84
N ALA A 94 3.97 13.62 2.61
CA ALA A 94 3.45 12.26 2.60
C ALA A 94 2.12 12.24 1.85
N ILE A 95 2.05 11.44 0.77
CA ILE A 95 0.92 11.41 -0.15
C ILE A 95 0.33 10.00 -0.14
N ALA A 96 -0.87 9.88 0.38
CA ALA A 96 -1.57 8.60 0.47
C ALA A 96 -2.18 8.23 -0.88
N VAL A 97 -2.14 6.94 -1.23
CA VAL A 97 -2.86 6.41 -2.40
C VAL A 97 -3.97 5.48 -1.95
N GLU A 98 -5.16 5.69 -2.49
CA GLU A 98 -6.32 4.83 -2.24
C GLU A 98 -7.12 4.55 -3.52
N PRO A 99 -7.93 3.46 -3.55
CA PRO A 99 -8.78 3.17 -4.70
C PRO A 99 -9.88 4.21 -4.86
N ALA A 100 -10.13 4.65 -6.10
CA ALA A 100 -11.22 5.57 -6.41
C ALA A 100 -12.62 5.01 -6.05
N ASP A 101 -12.77 3.68 -6.12
CA ASP A 101 -14.02 2.98 -5.77
C ASP A 101 -14.17 2.74 -4.25
N SER A 102 -13.17 3.07 -3.44
CA SER A 102 -13.21 2.92 -1.97
C SER A 102 -12.39 4.02 -1.25
N PRO A 103 -12.69 5.32 -1.45
CA PRO A 103 -11.83 6.43 -1.03
C PRO A 103 -12.09 6.86 0.43
N VAL A 104 -11.90 5.92 1.37
CA VAL A 104 -12.28 6.10 2.77
C VAL A 104 -11.40 7.13 3.49
N ILE A 105 -10.11 7.25 3.12
CA ILE A 105 -9.19 8.22 3.72
C ILE A 105 -9.57 9.64 3.27
N GLY A 106 -10.00 9.80 2.01
CA GLY A 106 -10.57 11.04 1.48
C GLY A 106 -11.98 11.37 1.97
N GLY A 107 -12.59 10.52 2.81
CA GLY A 107 -13.91 10.75 3.41
C GLY A 107 -15.10 10.21 2.59
N GLY A 108 -14.87 9.41 1.56
CA GLY A 108 -15.93 8.70 0.83
C GLY A 108 -16.27 7.34 1.45
N ASP A 109 -17.19 6.63 0.79
CA ASP A 109 -17.69 5.33 1.25
C ASP A 109 -16.76 4.17 0.83
N PRO A 110 -16.69 3.08 1.61
CA PRO A 110 -15.99 1.88 1.18
C PRO A 110 -16.75 1.19 0.03
N GLY A 111 -16.00 0.64 -0.92
CA GLY A 111 -16.58 -0.06 -2.07
C GLY A 111 -15.67 -1.17 -2.63
N PRO A 112 -16.21 -2.08 -3.46
CA PRO A 112 -15.43 -3.15 -4.05
C PRO A 112 -14.44 -2.60 -5.09
N HIS A 113 -13.18 -3.03 -5.01
CA HIS A 113 -12.14 -2.67 -5.97
C HIS A 113 -11.18 -3.84 -6.22
N LYS A 114 -10.31 -3.70 -7.22
CA LYS A 114 -9.37 -4.74 -7.68
C LYS A 114 -7.90 -4.44 -7.33
N ILE A 115 -7.60 -3.28 -6.75
CA ILE A 115 -6.23 -2.91 -6.32
C ILE A 115 -5.82 -3.67 -5.06
N GLN A 116 -5.35 -4.91 -5.23
CA GLN A 116 -4.96 -5.79 -4.12
C GLN A 116 -3.81 -5.21 -3.30
N GLY A 117 -4.01 -5.16 -1.97
CA GLY A 117 -3.01 -4.74 -0.98
C GLY A 117 -3.25 -3.35 -0.37
N ILE A 118 -4.13 -2.54 -0.94
CA ILE A 118 -4.54 -1.23 -0.41
C ILE A 118 -6.07 -1.14 -0.31
N GLY A 119 -6.62 -0.08 0.29
CA GLY A 119 -8.06 0.15 0.33
C GLY A 119 -8.82 -0.85 1.22
N ALA A 120 -8.47 -0.94 2.50
CA ALA A 120 -9.07 -1.93 3.40
C ALA A 120 -10.58 -1.74 3.70
N GLY A 121 -11.20 -0.65 3.21
CA GLY A 121 -12.60 -0.31 3.47
C GLY A 121 -12.84 0.36 4.84
N PHE A 122 -11.78 0.73 5.54
CA PHE A 122 -11.78 1.50 6.79
C PHE A 122 -10.42 2.20 6.95
N ILE A 123 -10.33 3.20 7.84
CA ILE A 123 -9.06 3.82 8.24
C ILE A 123 -8.39 2.94 9.29
N PRO A 124 -7.24 2.29 9.02
CA PRO A 124 -6.54 1.47 10.00
C PRO A 124 -6.00 2.30 11.17
N LYS A 125 -5.93 1.74 12.37
CA LYS A 125 -5.32 2.43 13.54
C LYS A 125 -3.82 2.71 13.34
N ASN A 126 -3.16 1.92 12.51
CA ASN A 126 -1.76 2.11 12.12
C ASN A 126 -1.55 3.25 11.11
N LEU A 127 -2.60 3.81 10.50
CA LEU A 127 -2.48 5.02 9.69
C LEU A 127 -2.56 6.26 10.58
N ASP A 128 -1.47 7.01 10.66
CA ASP A 128 -1.48 8.35 11.22
C ASP A 128 -1.96 9.34 10.15
N THR A 129 -3.21 9.77 10.22
CA THR A 129 -3.77 10.69 9.22
C THR A 129 -3.23 12.11 9.36
N THR A 130 -2.64 12.47 10.50
CA THR A 130 -2.14 13.83 10.75
C THR A 130 -0.86 14.16 9.98
N ILE A 131 -0.14 13.14 9.51
CA ILE A 131 1.08 13.30 8.71
C ILE A 131 0.81 13.32 7.20
N VAL A 132 -0.41 12.97 6.76
CA VAL A 132 -0.76 12.89 5.33
C VAL A 132 -1.05 14.30 4.81
N ASP A 133 -0.28 14.75 3.82
CA ASP A 133 -0.40 16.09 3.23
C ASP A 133 -1.38 16.13 2.04
N ASP A 134 -1.52 15.03 1.30
CA ASP A 134 -2.37 14.91 0.12
C ASP A 134 -2.83 13.45 -0.08
N ILE A 135 -3.92 13.26 -0.81
CA ILE A 135 -4.49 11.94 -1.11
C ILE A 135 -4.74 11.87 -2.62
N VAL A 136 -4.24 10.81 -3.26
CA VAL A 136 -4.50 10.53 -4.67
C VAL A 136 -5.35 9.28 -4.79
N THR A 137 -6.50 9.43 -5.45
CA THR A 137 -7.32 8.29 -5.85
C THR A 137 -6.84 7.72 -7.18
N VAL A 138 -6.85 6.39 -7.27
CA VAL A 138 -6.46 5.65 -8.48
C VAL A 138 -7.53 4.62 -8.82
N SER A 139 -7.95 4.57 -10.08
CA SER A 139 -8.90 3.55 -10.55
C SER A 139 -8.21 2.18 -10.74
N ASN A 140 -9.01 1.12 -10.85
CA ASN A 140 -8.50 -0.22 -11.15
C ASN A 140 -7.75 -0.24 -12.50
N GLU A 141 -8.33 0.39 -13.52
CA GLU A 141 -7.79 0.48 -14.88
C GLU A 141 -6.47 1.23 -14.89
N GLU A 142 -6.40 2.37 -14.20
CA GLU A 142 -5.16 3.14 -14.06
C GLU A 142 -4.05 2.29 -13.40
N ALA A 143 -4.37 1.60 -12.31
CA ALA A 143 -3.42 0.73 -11.63
C ALA A 143 -2.89 -0.40 -12.54
N PHE A 144 -3.77 -1.04 -13.32
CA PHE A 144 -3.37 -2.10 -14.27
C PHE A 144 -2.51 -1.55 -15.40
N VAL A 145 -2.89 -0.41 -16.00
CA VAL A 145 -2.12 0.23 -17.06
C VAL A 145 -0.72 0.56 -16.58
N TRP A 146 -0.58 1.20 -15.42
CA TRP A 146 0.72 1.59 -14.89
C TRP A 146 1.59 0.39 -14.47
N ALA A 147 1.01 -0.66 -13.89
CA ALA A 147 1.75 -1.89 -13.60
C ALA A 147 2.28 -2.58 -14.89
N ARG A 148 1.47 -2.61 -15.96
CA ARG A 148 1.89 -3.15 -17.26
C ARG A 148 2.96 -2.28 -17.93
N ARG A 149 2.84 -0.96 -17.80
CA ARG A 149 3.85 0.00 -18.29
C ARG A 149 5.18 -0.16 -17.56
N LEU A 150 5.18 -0.29 -16.23
CA LEU A 150 6.40 -0.59 -15.45
C LEU A 150 7.13 -1.83 -15.98
N ALA A 151 6.40 -2.91 -16.27
CA ALA A 151 7.00 -4.12 -16.81
C ALA A 151 7.55 -3.92 -18.24
N LYS A 152 6.80 -3.22 -19.10
CA LYS A 152 7.14 -3.05 -20.52
C LYS A 152 8.22 -1.99 -20.77
N GLU A 153 8.17 -0.89 -20.04
CA GLU A 153 9.01 0.30 -20.25
C GLU A 153 10.27 0.27 -19.37
N GLU A 154 10.15 -0.24 -18.13
CA GLU A 154 11.24 -0.21 -17.14
C GLU A 154 11.80 -1.61 -16.79
N GLY A 155 11.19 -2.69 -17.30
CA GLY A 155 11.58 -4.06 -16.94
C GLY A 155 11.23 -4.45 -15.50
N ILE A 156 10.39 -3.66 -14.82
CA ILE A 156 10.02 -3.90 -13.42
C ILE A 156 8.68 -4.65 -13.37
N MET A 157 8.74 -5.95 -13.08
CA MET A 157 7.55 -6.79 -12.96
C MET A 157 6.91 -6.65 -11.56
N ALA A 158 6.07 -5.64 -11.37
CA ALA A 158 5.43 -5.35 -10.08
C ALA A 158 3.91 -5.66 -10.04
N GLY A 159 3.35 -5.71 -8.83
CA GLY A 159 1.93 -5.98 -8.58
C GLY A 159 0.99 -4.78 -8.81
N ILE A 160 -0.31 -5.01 -8.65
CA ILE A 160 -1.37 -4.02 -8.95
C ILE A 160 -1.22 -2.74 -8.12
N SER A 161 -0.98 -2.86 -6.80
CA SER A 161 -0.78 -1.70 -5.92
C SER A 161 0.49 -0.91 -6.24
N SER A 162 1.51 -1.56 -6.81
CA SER A 162 2.71 -0.88 -7.31
C SER A 162 2.41 -0.04 -8.55
N GLY A 163 1.53 -0.53 -9.43
CA GLY A 163 0.98 0.28 -10.53
C GLY A 163 0.17 1.47 -10.02
N ALA A 164 -0.63 1.31 -8.97
CA ALA A 164 -1.36 2.42 -8.36
C ALA A 164 -0.42 3.48 -7.78
N ASN A 165 0.61 3.04 -7.04
CA ASN A 165 1.68 3.89 -6.53
C ASN A 165 2.39 4.68 -7.63
N MET A 166 2.77 4.01 -8.73
CA MET A 166 3.43 4.68 -9.85
C MET A 166 2.50 5.65 -10.59
N CYS A 167 1.23 5.29 -10.76
CA CYS A 167 0.21 6.18 -11.31
C CYS A 167 0.09 7.47 -10.50
N ALA A 168 -0.06 7.34 -9.18
CA ALA A 168 -0.15 8.47 -8.28
C ALA A 168 1.15 9.29 -8.27
N ALA A 169 2.31 8.65 -8.25
CA ALA A 169 3.59 9.33 -8.29
C ALA A 169 3.75 10.16 -9.58
N ALA A 170 3.33 9.62 -10.73
CA ALA A 170 3.33 10.36 -11.98
C ALA A 170 2.35 11.54 -11.99
N LYS A 171 1.15 11.37 -11.40
CA LYS A 171 0.18 12.47 -11.22
C LYS A 171 0.75 13.59 -10.34
N ILE A 172 1.44 13.25 -9.25
CA ILE A 172 2.10 14.22 -8.37
C ILE A 172 3.28 14.91 -9.07
N ALA A 173 4.14 14.14 -9.74
CA ALA A 173 5.29 14.69 -10.47
C ALA A 173 4.89 15.66 -11.59
N ALA A 174 3.71 15.50 -12.18
CA ALA A 174 3.18 16.40 -13.20
C ALA A 174 2.67 17.74 -12.64
N LYS A 175 2.51 17.89 -11.32
CA LYS A 175 2.04 19.14 -10.71
C LYS A 175 3.18 20.19 -10.69
N PRO A 176 2.91 21.47 -11.04
CA PRO A 176 3.95 22.51 -11.09
C PRO A 176 4.76 22.68 -9.79
N GLU A 177 4.11 22.52 -8.63
CA GLU A 177 4.76 22.63 -7.32
C GLU A 177 5.74 21.47 -7.00
N PHE A 178 5.78 20.43 -7.83
CA PHE A 178 6.74 19.33 -7.78
C PHE A 178 7.82 19.40 -8.87
N ALA A 179 7.85 20.46 -9.68
CA ALA A 179 8.92 20.64 -10.67
C ALA A 179 10.30 20.65 -10.00
N GLY A 180 11.18 19.74 -10.44
CA GLY A 180 12.54 19.60 -9.91
C GLY A 180 12.64 18.88 -8.56
N LYS A 181 11.53 18.45 -7.97
CA LYS A 181 11.51 17.72 -6.69
C LYS A 181 11.76 16.22 -6.87
N ARG A 182 12.32 15.57 -5.85
CA ARG A 182 12.52 14.13 -5.81
C ARG A 182 11.39 13.45 -5.06
N ILE A 183 10.70 12.53 -5.75
CA ILE A 183 9.58 11.75 -5.22
C ILE A 183 9.99 10.29 -5.16
N VAL A 184 9.71 9.63 -4.04
CA VAL A 184 9.89 8.19 -3.88
C VAL A 184 8.52 7.49 -3.82
N THR A 185 8.46 6.28 -4.35
CA THR A 185 7.29 5.41 -4.22
C THR A 185 7.72 3.94 -4.07
N VAL A 186 6.80 3.06 -3.67
CA VAL A 186 7.11 1.69 -3.27
C VAL A 186 6.54 0.67 -4.26
N MET A 187 7.40 -0.20 -4.79
CA MET A 187 6.96 -1.38 -5.54
C MET A 187 6.72 -2.54 -4.55
N CYS A 188 5.50 -2.61 -4.02
CA CYS A 188 5.15 -3.42 -2.85
C CYS A 188 5.30 -4.95 -3.01
N SER A 189 5.27 -5.46 -4.25
CA SER A 189 5.25 -6.91 -4.49
C SER A 189 5.62 -7.27 -5.92
N LEU A 190 6.19 -8.45 -6.11
CA LEU A 190 6.50 -9.01 -7.43
C LEU A 190 5.23 -9.39 -8.21
N GLY A 191 5.19 -9.02 -9.49
CA GLY A 191 4.06 -9.21 -10.40
C GLY A 191 3.70 -10.66 -10.70
N GLU A 192 4.65 -11.60 -10.63
CA GLU A 192 4.41 -13.03 -10.88
C GLU A 192 3.32 -13.63 -9.96
N ARG A 193 3.13 -13.07 -8.76
CA ARG A 193 2.07 -13.52 -7.82
C ARG A 193 0.65 -13.23 -8.34
N TYR A 194 0.53 -12.43 -9.39
CA TYR A 194 -0.73 -11.91 -9.91
C TYR A 194 -1.11 -12.50 -11.28
N LEU A 195 -0.41 -13.54 -11.77
CA LEU A 195 -0.67 -14.17 -13.08
C LEU A 195 -2.12 -14.63 -13.28
N SER A 196 -2.83 -14.96 -12.20
CA SER A 196 -4.24 -15.39 -12.23
C SER A 196 -5.24 -14.25 -11.97
N THR A 197 -4.81 -12.99 -12.09
CA THR A 197 -5.65 -11.81 -11.82
C THR A 197 -5.87 -10.99 -13.09
N PRO A 198 -6.83 -10.03 -13.10
CA PRO A 198 -7.04 -9.14 -14.24
C PRO A 198 -5.81 -8.36 -14.70
N LEU A 199 -4.77 -8.24 -13.87
CA LEU A 199 -3.50 -7.62 -14.28
C LEU A 199 -2.91 -8.27 -15.53
N PHE A 200 -3.04 -9.59 -15.69
CA PHE A 200 -2.50 -10.35 -16.84
C PHE A 200 -3.59 -10.78 -17.84
N GLU A 201 -4.84 -10.41 -17.62
CA GLU A 201 -5.93 -10.71 -18.54
C GLU A 201 -5.69 -10.03 -19.90
N GLY A 202 -5.86 -10.81 -20.98
CA GLY A 202 -5.58 -10.39 -22.35
C GLY A 202 -4.10 -10.41 -22.75
N LEU A 203 -3.19 -10.83 -21.86
CA LEU A 203 -1.76 -11.02 -22.16
C LEU A 203 -1.37 -12.49 -22.34
N THR A 204 -2.24 -13.42 -21.95
CA THR A 204 -2.11 -14.84 -22.25
C THR A 204 -2.69 -15.11 -23.63
N GLY A 205 -1.86 -15.60 -24.55
CA GLY A 205 -2.28 -16.06 -25.89
C GLY A 205 -3.13 -17.32 -25.86
#